data_AF-A0A1I5DS28-F1
#
_entry.id   AF-A0A1I5DS28-F1
#
_cell.length_a   1.000
_cell.length_b   1.000
_cell.length_c   1.000
_cell.angle_alpha   90.00
_cell.angle_beta   90.00
_cell.angle_gamma   90.00
#
_symmetry.space_group_name_H-M   'P 1'
#
loop_
_entity.id
_entity.type
_entity.pdbx_description
1 polymer ?
#
loop_
_entity_poly.entity_id
_entity_poly.type
_entity_poly.pdbx_seq_one_letter_code
_entity_poly.pdbx_strand_id
1 'polypeptide(L)'
;MTKISIDISKSKKTEKLVIRQWLINKLLDYLIPLTITGIFIFMSTMELKSDLENSEPIALTLTLSLITISIGIFVIYSLKNLYKLERIKGLSREQNSVIIKEIAEKNGWNISTNNQQISTLNIPWENSGGLDWGKQLTIIYDKTDILVNCVSFGLHSTPSPFHWFTNKRKINKLKMEFKSGIKTFYNNV
;
A
#
# COMPACT_ATOMS: atom_id res chain seq x y z
N MET A 1 4.85 -0.63 -16.31
CA MET A 1 4.03 -1.38 -15.33
C MET A 1 3.02 -2.21 -16.09
N THR A 2 2.99 -3.52 -15.84
CA THR A 2 2.02 -4.47 -16.42
C THR A 2 0.62 -4.15 -15.92
N LYS A 3 -0.40 -4.28 -16.78
CA LYS A 3 -1.79 -3.99 -16.43
C LYS A 3 -2.31 -5.05 -15.46
N ILE A 4 -2.40 -4.70 -14.18
CA ILE A 4 -2.93 -5.56 -13.13
C ILE A 4 -4.43 -5.73 -13.35
N SER A 5 -4.91 -6.96 -13.49
CA SER A 5 -6.34 -7.25 -13.60
C SER A 5 -6.96 -7.30 -12.20
N ILE A 6 -7.95 -6.45 -11.94
CA ILE A 6 -8.59 -6.30 -10.62
C ILE A 6 -10.00 -6.85 -10.69
N ASP A 7 -10.38 -7.69 -9.73
CA ASP A 7 -11.75 -8.14 -9.54
C ASP A 7 -12.53 -7.11 -8.72
N ILE A 8 -13.19 -6.18 -9.42
CA ILE A 8 -13.87 -5.04 -8.80
C ILE A 8 -15.02 -5.49 -7.90
N SER A 9 -15.81 -6.47 -8.34
CA SER A 9 -16.98 -6.95 -7.58
C SER A 9 -16.54 -7.58 -6.25
N LYS A 10 -15.56 -8.49 -6.31
CA LYS A 10 -15.01 -9.10 -5.10
C LYS A 10 -14.32 -8.07 -4.21
N SER A 11 -13.62 -7.10 -4.81
CA SER A 11 -12.92 -6.06 -4.05
C SER A 11 -13.86 -5.18 -3.24
N LYS A 12 -15.00 -4.79 -3.83
CA LYS A 12 -16.06 -4.05 -3.13
C LYS A 12 -16.63 -4.84 -1.95
N LYS A 13 -16.92 -6.13 -2.16
CA LYS A 13 -17.49 -7.01 -1.12
C LYS A 13 -16.52 -7.23 0.05
N THR A 14 -15.23 -7.38 -0.22
CA THR A 14 -14.24 -7.69 0.82
C THR A 14 -13.52 -6.48 1.40
N GLU A 15 -13.78 -5.27 0.88
CA GLU A 15 -13.02 -4.05 1.17
C GLU A 15 -11.49 -4.24 1.09
N LYS A 16 -11.08 -5.07 0.14
CA LYS A 16 -9.68 -5.38 -0.16
C LYS A 16 -9.50 -5.41 -1.66
N LEU A 17 -8.37 -4.93 -2.14
CA LEU A 17 -8.00 -5.01 -3.54
C LEU A 17 -7.74 -6.48 -3.91
N VAL A 18 -8.63 -7.07 -4.71
CA VAL A 18 -8.49 -8.44 -5.20
C VAL A 18 -7.87 -8.40 -6.59
N ILE A 19 -6.59 -8.72 -6.65
CA ILE A 19 -5.84 -8.83 -7.89
C ILE A 19 -5.98 -10.25 -8.45
N ARG A 20 -6.29 -10.37 -9.75
CA ARG A 20 -6.26 -11.63 -10.48
C ARG A 20 -4.81 -11.94 -10.82
N GLN A 21 -4.20 -12.78 -9.98
CA GLN A 21 -2.85 -13.30 -10.18
C GLN A 21 -2.83 -14.80 -9.89
N TRP A 22 -1.80 -15.47 -10.42
CA TRP A 22 -1.57 -16.88 -10.12
C TRP A 22 -1.39 -17.09 -8.62
N LEU A 23 -1.94 -18.19 -8.09
CA LEU A 23 -1.90 -18.50 -6.67
C LEU A 23 -0.46 -18.50 -6.13
N ILE A 24 0.49 -18.98 -6.93
CA ILE A 24 1.91 -19.02 -6.57
C ILE A 24 2.49 -17.60 -6.40
N ASN A 25 2.18 -16.66 -7.29
CA ASN A 25 2.64 -15.28 -7.15
C ASN A 25 2.07 -14.64 -5.88
N LYS A 26 0.78 -14.88 -5.62
CA LYS A 26 0.15 -14.44 -4.37
C LYS A 26 0.83 -15.02 -3.14
N LEU A 27 1.18 -16.30 -3.16
CA LEU A 27 1.89 -16.94 -2.06
C LEU A 27 3.27 -16.30 -1.87
N LEU A 28 4.02 -16.09 -2.96
CA LEU A 28 5.35 -15.49 -2.95
C LEU A 28 5.36 -14.05 -2.44
N ASP A 29 4.34 -13.24 -2.76
CA ASP A 29 4.19 -11.87 -2.23
C ASP A 29 4.15 -11.83 -0.68
N TYR A 30 3.69 -12.91 -0.04
CA TYR A 30 3.72 -13.05 1.42
C TYR A 30 4.96 -13.79 1.92
N LEU A 31 5.32 -14.91 1.28
CA LEU A 31 6.40 -15.76 1.76
C LEU A 31 7.76 -15.08 1.69
N ILE A 32 8.06 -14.36 0.61
CA ILE A 32 9.39 -13.75 0.45
C ILE A 32 9.68 -12.74 1.58
N PRO A 33 8.82 -11.73 1.86
CA PRO A 33 9.06 -10.81 2.97
C PRO A 33 9.11 -11.50 4.34
N LEU A 34 8.27 -12.52 4.56
CA LEU A 34 8.23 -13.27 5.81
C LEU A 34 9.50 -14.10 6.03
N THR A 35 9.99 -14.80 4.99
CA THR A 35 11.22 -15.58 5.05
C THR A 35 12.42 -14.70 5.31
N ILE A 36 12.58 -13.59 4.57
CA ILE A 36 13.68 -12.64 4.77
C ILE A 36 13.68 -12.14 6.21
N THR A 37 12.54 -11.69 6.70
CA THR A 37 12.37 -11.19 8.07
C THR A 37 12.63 -12.30 9.10
N GLY A 38 12.14 -13.51 8.85
CA GLY A 38 12.31 -14.67 9.72
C GLY A 38 13.78 -15.07 9.88
N ILE A 39 14.57 -15.00 8.80
CA ILE A 39 16.02 -15.25 8.85
C ILE A 39 16.70 -14.25 9.78
N PHE A 40 16.38 -12.96 9.67
CA PHE A 40 16.99 -11.94 10.54
C PHE A 40 16.63 -12.12 12.02
N ILE A 41 15.36 -12.45 12.32
CA ILE A 41 14.94 -12.76 13.69
C ILE A 41 15.63 -14.02 14.20
N PHE A 42 15.73 -15.06 13.38
CA PHE A 42 16.40 -16.30 13.77
C PHE A 42 17.88 -16.05 14.07
N MET A 43 18.59 -15.33 13.21
CA MET A 43 20.01 -15.01 13.42
C MET A 43 20.22 -14.16 14.68
N SER A 44 19.43 -13.10 14.88
CA SER A 44 19.58 -12.21 16.04
C SER A 44 19.26 -12.91 17.37
N THR A 45 18.26 -13.79 17.37
CA THR A 45 17.89 -14.57 18.56
C THR A 45 18.89 -15.68 18.86
N MET A 46 19.51 -16.27 17.83
CA MET A 46 20.59 -17.25 18.02
C MET A 46 21.84 -16.61 18.59
N GLU A 47 22.22 -15.43 18.11
CA GLU A 47 23.35 -14.69 18.65
C GLU A 47 23.11 -14.29 20.11
N LEU A 48 21.93 -13.75 20.42
CA LEU A 48 21.55 -13.42 21.81
C LEU A 48 21.59 -14.65 22.72
N LYS A 49 21.15 -15.81 22.22
CA LYS A 49 21.21 -17.06 22.99
C LYS A 49 22.67 -17.46 23.25
N SER A 50 23.53 -17.36 22.24
CA SER A 50 24.97 -17.67 22.37
C SER A 50 25.63 -16.79 23.44
N ASP A 51 25.37 -15.48 23.42
CA ASP A 51 25.95 -14.56 24.42
C ASP A 51 25.46 -14.89 25.85
N LEU A 52 24.18 -15.25 26.01
CA LEU A 52 23.62 -15.66 27.29
C LEU A 52 24.27 -16.95 27.82
N GLU A 53 24.52 -17.93 26.96
CA GLU A 53 25.16 -19.20 27.35
C GLU A 53 26.64 -19.02 27.69
N ASN A 54 27.34 -18.11 27.02
CA ASN A 54 28.76 -17.85 27.22
C ASN A 54 29.06 -16.73 28.23
N SER A 55 28.04 -16.13 28.84
CA SER A 55 28.18 -14.98 29.77
C SER A 55 28.86 -13.76 29.13
N GLU A 56 28.65 -13.54 27.83
CA GLU A 56 29.16 -12.40 27.07
C GLU A 56 28.28 -11.15 27.27
N PRO A 57 28.77 -9.93 26.94
CA PRO A 57 27.97 -8.71 27.02
C PRO A 57 26.75 -8.70 26.08
N ILE A 58 25.56 -8.93 26.63
CA ILE A 58 24.31 -9.08 25.85
C ILE A 58 23.69 -7.78 25.31
N ALA A 59 24.20 -6.60 25.67
CA ALA A 59 23.50 -5.34 25.42
C ALA A 59 23.23 -5.10 23.92
N LEU A 60 24.23 -5.39 23.07
CA LEU A 60 24.12 -5.23 21.63
C LEU A 60 23.17 -6.27 21.02
N THR A 61 23.33 -7.55 21.36
CA THR A 61 22.55 -8.65 20.80
C THR A 61 21.09 -8.61 21.25
N LEU A 62 20.83 -8.18 22.49
CA LEU A 62 19.49 -7.90 22.98
C LEU A 62 18.82 -6.78 22.17
N THR A 63 19.55 -5.68 21.95
CA THR A 63 19.04 -4.53 21.18
C THR A 63 18.71 -4.95 19.73
N LEU A 64 19.61 -5.68 19.07
CA LEU A 64 19.40 -6.18 17.71
C LEU A 64 18.22 -7.17 17.62
N SER A 65 18.08 -8.05 18.60
CA SER A 65 16.96 -8.99 18.70
C SER A 65 15.62 -8.24 18.81
N LEU A 66 15.53 -7.26 19.72
CA LEU A 66 14.33 -6.43 19.88
C LEU A 66 13.98 -5.65 18.60
N ILE A 67 14.98 -5.09 17.91
CA ILE A 67 14.79 -4.36 16.65
C ILE A 67 14.24 -5.31 15.57
N THR A 68 14.87 -6.47 15.37
CA THR A 68 14.47 -7.42 14.32
C THR A 68 13.08 -8.01 14.58
N ILE A 69 12.74 -8.34 15.84
CA ILE A 69 11.38 -8.75 16.23
C ILE A 69 10.37 -7.64 15.93
N SER A 70 10.69 -6.39 16.28
CA SER A 70 9.81 -5.24 16.01
C SER A 70 9.57 -5.04 14.51
N ILE A 71 10.62 -5.18 13.69
CA ILE A 71 10.52 -5.16 12.22
C ILE A 71 9.60 -6.29 11.74
N GLY A 72 9.71 -7.50 12.30
CA GLY A 72 8.86 -8.60 11.88
C GLY A 72 7.39 -8.43 12.21
N ILE A 73 7.07 -7.92 13.40
CA ILE A 73 5.70 -7.53 13.77
C ILE A 73 5.17 -6.48 12.78
N PHE A 74 5.99 -5.49 12.43
CA PHE A 74 5.64 -4.45 11.46
C PHE A 74 5.40 -5.02 10.05
N VAL A 75 6.21 -5.96 9.58
CA VAL A 75 6.04 -6.61 8.26
C VAL A 75 4.73 -7.40 8.21
N ILE A 76 4.43 -8.19 9.24
CA ILE A 76 3.16 -8.93 9.35
C ILE A 76 1.97 -7.97 9.32
N TYR A 77 2.04 -6.89 10.10
CA TYR A 77 1.01 -5.86 10.11
C TYR A 77 0.83 -5.21 8.73
N SER A 78 1.93 -4.88 8.07
CA SER A 78 1.92 -4.24 6.75
C SER A 78 1.35 -5.17 5.67
N LEU A 79 1.72 -6.46 5.67
CA LEU A 79 1.17 -7.47 4.77
C LEU A 79 -0.35 -7.64 4.95
N LYS A 80 -0.85 -7.65 6.20
CA LYS A 80 -2.29 -7.71 6.49
C LYS A 80 -3.06 -6.52 5.93
N ASN A 81 -2.41 -5.36 5.82
CA ASN A 81 -3.02 -4.10 5.38
C ASN A 81 -2.66 -3.72 3.93
N LEU A 82 -1.79 -4.46 3.24
CA LEU A 82 -1.25 -4.12 1.92
C LEU A 82 -2.35 -3.81 0.89
N TYR A 83 -3.36 -4.68 0.84
CA TYR A 83 -4.48 -4.55 -0.10
C TYR A 83 -5.75 -3.97 0.53
N LYS A 84 -5.70 -3.45 1.76
CA LYS A 84 -6.90 -2.89 2.40
C LYS A 84 -7.38 -1.66 1.62
N LEU A 85 -8.67 -1.62 1.30
CA LEU A 85 -9.31 -0.44 0.71
C LEU A 85 -9.81 0.48 1.82
N GLU A 86 -9.57 1.77 1.68
CA GLU A 86 -10.15 2.80 2.54
C GLU A 86 -11.34 3.43 1.83
N ARG A 87 -12.51 3.36 2.47
CA ARG A 87 -13.73 3.99 1.98
C ARG A 87 -13.73 5.48 2.31
N ILE A 88 -14.03 6.30 1.31
CA ILE A 88 -14.18 7.75 1.44
C ILE A 88 -15.54 8.11 0.85
N LYS A 89 -16.39 8.75 1.66
CA LYS A 89 -17.69 9.25 1.21
C LYS A 89 -17.50 10.27 0.09
N GLY A 90 -18.26 10.12 -0.98
CA GLY A 90 -18.20 10.99 -2.16
C GLY A 90 -19.57 11.50 -2.60
N LEU A 91 -19.64 11.85 -3.87
CA LEU A 91 -20.83 12.28 -4.61
C LEU A 91 -21.25 11.21 -5.62
N SER A 92 -21.90 11.54 -6.74
CA SER A 92 -22.08 10.57 -7.82
C SER A 92 -20.74 10.09 -8.39
N ARG A 93 -20.77 8.94 -9.06
CA ARG A 93 -19.60 8.34 -9.71
C ARG A 93 -18.95 9.29 -10.70
N GLU A 94 -19.76 9.97 -11.51
CA GLU A 94 -19.33 10.88 -12.56
C GLU A 94 -18.59 12.08 -11.93
N GLN A 95 -19.17 12.67 -10.89
CA GLN A 95 -18.55 13.77 -10.12
C GLN A 95 -17.25 13.32 -9.44
N ASN A 96 -17.28 12.15 -8.80
CA ASN A 96 -16.10 11.57 -8.17
C ASN A 96 -14.97 11.34 -9.19
N SER A 97 -15.30 10.89 -10.40
CA SER A 97 -14.32 10.69 -11.47
C SER A 97 -13.69 12.00 -11.94
N VAL A 98 -14.48 13.08 -12.09
CA VAL A 98 -13.98 14.41 -12.43
C VAL A 98 -13.01 14.91 -11.36
N ILE A 99 -13.40 14.87 -10.08
CA ILE A 99 -12.55 15.32 -8.97
C ILE A 99 -11.23 14.52 -8.92
N ILE A 100 -11.28 13.20 -9.12
CA ILE A 100 -10.07 12.37 -9.13
C ILE A 100 -9.14 12.72 -10.30
N LYS A 101 -9.71 13.05 -11.47
CA LYS A 101 -8.93 13.48 -12.64
C LYS A 101 -8.22 14.82 -12.36
N GLU A 102 -8.93 15.80 -11.82
CA GLU A 102 -8.35 17.10 -11.44
C GLU A 102 -7.24 16.95 -10.40
N ILE A 103 -7.43 16.07 -9.41
CA ILE A 103 -6.41 15.77 -8.41
C ILE A 103 -5.19 15.13 -9.05
N ALA A 104 -5.37 14.17 -9.96
CA ALA A 104 -4.27 13.52 -10.66
C ALA A 104 -3.46 14.53 -11.49
N GLU A 105 -4.13 15.39 -12.25
CA GLU A 105 -3.51 16.44 -13.06
C GLU A 105 -2.75 17.45 -12.20
N LYS A 106 -3.38 17.97 -11.14
CA LYS A 106 -2.76 18.90 -10.18
C LYS A 106 -1.47 18.35 -9.56
N ASN A 107 -1.40 17.04 -9.33
CA ASN A 107 -0.27 16.39 -8.69
C ASN A 107 0.73 15.78 -9.68
N GLY A 108 0.52 15.90 -11.00
CA GLY A 108 1.35 15.25 -12.01
C GLY A 108 1.34 13.72 -11.90
N TRP A 109 0.21 13.12 -11.50
CA TRP A 109 0.06 11.66 -11.42
C TRP A 109 -0.45 11.10 -12.74
N ASN A 110 0.18 10.05 -13.22
CA ASN A 110 -0.15 9.46 -14.52
C ASN A 110 -1.38 8.55 -14.40
N ILE A 111 -2.47 8.92 -15.06
CA ILE A 111 -3.68 8.09 -15.12
C ILE A 111 -3.41 6.91 -16.08
N SER A 112 -3.32 5.69 -15.54
CA SER A 112 -3.06 4.49 -16.34
C SER A 112 -4.33 3.78 -16.80
N THR A 113 -5.41 3.88 -16.02
CA THR A 113 -6.75 3.45 -16.42
C THR A 113 -7.73 4.41 -15.78
N ASN A 114 -8.74 4.82 -16.53
CA ASN A 114 -9.89 5.54 -16.02
C ASN A 114 -11.11 5.05 -16.80
N ASN A 115 -12.02 4.37 -16.10
CA ASN A 115 -13.29 3.92 -16.65
C ASN A 115 -14.40 4.09 -15.61
N GLN A 116 -15.62 3.71 -15.99
CA GLN A 116 -16.81 3.85 -15.14
C GLN A 116 -16.73 3.13 -13.78
N GLN A 117 -15.79 2.21 -13.55
CA GLN A 117 -15.73 1.44 -12.31
C GLN A 117 -14.44 1.66 -11.52
N ILE A 118 -13.35 2.06 -12.19
CA ILE A 118 -12.02 2.14 -11.59
C ILE A 118 -11.16 3.20 -12.26
N SER A 119 -10.37 3.88 -11.43
CA SER A 119 -9.23 4.70 -11.84
C SER A 119 -7.96 4.19 -11.18
N THR A 120 -6.90 4.03 -11.95
CA THR A 120 -5.56 3.69 -11.46
C THR A 120 -4.60 4.81 -11.80
N LEU A 121 -3.94 5.36 -10.78
CA LEU A 121 -2.98 6.45 -10.90
C LEU A 121 -1.59 5.91 -10.56
N ASN A 122 -0.64 6.10 -11.46
CA ASN A 122 0.75 5.77 -11.23
C ASN A 122 1.49 7.03 -10.74
N ILE A 123 2.04 6.94 -9.55
CA ILE A 123 2.88 7.97 -8.94
C ILE A 123 4.33 7.60 -9.27
N PRO A 124 5.05 8.41 -10.05
CA PRO A 124 6.42 8.11 -10.42
C PRO A 124 7.35 8.23 -9.20
N TRP A 125 8.53 7.63 -9.28
CA TRP A 125 9.44 7.45 -8.14
C TRP A 125 9.93 8.79 -7.55
N GLU A 126 10.06 9.83 -8.38
CA GLU A 126 10.43 11.18 -7.95
C GLU A 126 9.40 11.75 -6.97
N ASN A 127 8.14 11.34 -7.12
CA ASN A 127 7.01 11.80 -6.32
C ASN A 127 6.54 10.77 -5.28
N SER A 128 7.22 9.63 -5.15
CA SER A 128 6.80 8.54 -4.26
C SER A 128 7.27 8.71 -2.82
N GLY A 129 8.35 9.47 -2.61
CA GLY A 129 8.86 9.83 -1.28
C GLY A 129 9.70 8.73 -0.60
N GLY A 130 10.53 8.00 -1.36
CA GLY A 130 11.47 7.03 -0.82
C GLY A 130 12.21 6.20 -1.89
N LEU A 131 12.84 5.11 -1.46
CA LEU A 131 13.57 4.11 -2.28
C LEU A 131 12.63 3.11 -3.00
N ASP A 132 11.42 3.52 -3.36
CA ASP A 132 10.50 2.65 -4.10
C ASP A 132 10.55 2.95 -5.60
N TRP A 133 10.13 1.98 -6.41
CA TRP A 133 10.15 2.08 -7.87
C TRP A 133 8.85 2.67 -8.42
N GLY A 134 8.21 3.53 -7.62
CA GLY A 134 6.89 4.11 -7.88
C GLY A 134 5.76 3.44 -7.10
N LYS A 135 4.61 4.10 -7.11
CA LYS A 135 3.40 3.65 -6.44
C LYS A 135 2.22 3.63 -7.39
N GLN A 136 1.24 2.79 -7.12
CA GLN A 136 -0.06 2.83 -7.76
C GLN A 136 -1.14 3.12 -6.72
N LEU A 137 -1.94 4.13 -7.01
CA LEU A 137 -3.15 4.45 -6.30
C LEU A 137 -4.32 3.88 -7.10
N THR A 138 -5.07 2.96 -6.49
CA THR A 138 -6.27 2.37 -7.07
C THR A 138 -7.48 3.00 -6.42
N ILE A 139 -8.39 3.54 -7.24
CA ILE A 139 -9.67 4.12 -6.84
C ILE A 139 -10.79 3.31 -7.50
N ILE A 140 -11.61 2.65 -6.70
CA ILE A 140 -12.82 1.94 -7.18
C ILE A 140 -14.04 2.81 -6.85
N TYR A 141 -14.86 3.09 -7.86
CA TYR A 141 -16.11 3.84 -7.68
C TYR A 141 -17.22 2.91 -7.19
N ASP A 142 -17.79 3.21 -6.02
CA ASP A 142 -18.80 2.38 -5.37
C ASP A 142 -20.03 3.21 -5.00
N LYS A 143 -21.00 3.25 -5.92
CA LYS A 143 -22.20 4.09 -5.83
C LYS A 143 -21.78 5.56 -5.63
N THR A 144 -21.97 6.08 -4.42
CA THR A 144 -21.60 7.45 -4.04
C THR A 144 -20.20 7.56 -3.44
N ASP A 145 -19.59 6.45 -3.08
CA ASP A 145 -18.31 6.42 -2.39
C ASP A 145 -17.17 6.09 -3.35
N ILE A 146 -15.95 6.32 -2.87
CA ILE A 146 -14.74 5.77 -3.45
C ILE A 146 -14.04 4.84 -2.47
N LEU A 147 -13.49 3.75 -2.99
CA LEU A 147 -12.64 2.82 -2.26
C LEU A 147 -11.21 3.00 -2.77
N VAL A 148 -10.28 3.35 -1.88
CA VAL A 148 -8.92 3.75 -2.25
C VAL A 148 -7.88 2.83 -1.63
N ASN A 149 -6.93 2.37 -2.43
CA ASN A 149 -5.75 1.66 -1.95
C ASN A 149 -4.49 2.21 -2.63
N CYS A 150 -3.35 2.16 -1.94
CA CYS A 150 -2.06 2.56 -2.49
C CYS A 150 -1.05 1.44 -2.24
N VAL A 151 -0.44 0.95 -3.33
CA VAL A 151 0.61 -0.06 -3.29
C VAL A 151 1.90 0.55 -3.79
N SER A 152 3.00 0.32 -3.08
CA SER A 152 4.34 0.60 -3.58
C SER A 152 4.90 -0.64 -4.24
N PHE A 153 5.71 -0.45 -5.28
CA PHE A 153 6.36 -1.55 -5.96
C PHE A 153 7.87 -1.55 -5.72
N GLY A 154 8.38 -2.75 -5.49
CA GLY A 154 9.81 -3.03 -5.56
C GLY A 154 10.23 -3.37 -6.99
N LEU A 155 11.42 -3.97 -7.09
CA LEU A 155 11.96 -4.47 -8.35
C LEU A 155 10.96 -5.44 -9.02
N HIS A 156 10.87 -5.41 -10.35
CA HIS A 156 9.94 -6.23 -11.14
C HIS A 156 8.44 -6.01 -10.84
N SER A 157 8.04 -4.86 -10.30
CA SER A 157 6.64 -4.55 -9.96
C SER A 157 6.04 -5.45 -8.87
N THR A 158 6.86 -6.00 -7.98
CA THR A 158 6.37 -6.77 -6.83
C THR A 158 5.81 -5.83 -5.75
N PRO A 159 4.61 -6.07 -5.20
CA PRO A 159 4.06 -5.29 -4.09
C PRO A 159 5.01 -5.31 -2.89
N SER A 160 5.34 -4.14 -2.35
CA SER A 160 6.25 -4.02 -1.21
C SER A 160 5.48 -3.70 0.08
N PRO A 161 5.58 -4.56 1.12
CA PRO A 161 4.96 -4.29 2.42
C PRO A 161 5.73 -3.25 3.24
N PHE A 162 6.97 -2.92 2.88
CA PHE A 162 7.84 -2.06 3.70
C PHE A 162 7.47 -0.57 3.63
N HIS A 163 6.61 -0.17 2.70
CA HIS A 163 6.23 1.22 2.47
C HIS A 163 4.83 1.60 3.00
N TRP A 164 4.33 0.87 4.01
CA TRP A 164 2.99 1.08 4.56
C TRP A 164 2.72 2.55 4.96
N PHE A 165 3.67 3.18 5.67
CA PHE A 165 3.53 4.58 6.11
C PHE A 165 3.42 5.57 4.94
N THR A 166 4.26 5.42 3.90
CA THR A 166 4.24 6.32 2.75
C THR A 166 3.00 6.10 1.89
N ASN A 167 2.54 4.85 1.75
CA ASN A 167 1.24 4.53 1.12
C ASN A 167 0.08 5.18 1.87
N LYS A 168 0.05 5.07 3.21
CA LYS A 168 -0.98 5.68 4.04
C LYS A 168 -0.98 7.21 3.93
N ARG A 169 0.20 7.83 3.90
CA ARG A 169 0.34 9.28 3.66
C ARG A 169 -0.24 9.69 2.30
N LYS A 170 -0.01 8.93 1.23
CA LYS A 170 -0.59 9.21 -0.09
C LYS A 170 -2.11 9.07 -0.11
N ILE A 171 -2.66 8.02 0.52
CA ILE A 171 -4.11 7.87 0.67
C ILE A 171 -4.70 9.05 1.45
N ASN A 172 -4.07 9.47 2.54
CA ASN A 172 -4.52 10.62 3.32
C ASN A 172 -4.45 11.93 2.53
N LYS A 173 -3.40 12.14 1.72
CA LYS A 173 -3.29 13.29 0.82
C LYS A 173 -4.46 13.31 -0.18
N LEU A 174 -4.70 12.20 -0.88
CA LEU A 174 -5.84 12.06 -1.78
C LEU A 174 -7.15 12.35 -1.05
N LYS A 175 -7.35 11.79 0.14
CA LYS A 175 -8.57 11.98 0.95
C LYS A 175 -8.81 13.44 1.30
N MET A 176 -7.78 14.20 1.66
CA MET A 176 -7.90 15.63 1.95
C MET A 176 -8.27 16.41 0.70
N GLU A 177 -7.58 16.16 -0.41
CA GLU A 177 -7.83 16.87 -1.68
C GLU A 177 -9.21 16.52 -2.26
N PHE A 178 -9.63 15.26 -2.17
CA PHE A 178 -10.94 14.80 -2.60
C PHE A 178 -12.07 15.46 -1.80
N LYS A 179 -11.92 15.55 -0.47
CA LYS A 179 -12.87 16.30 0.37
C LYS A 179 -12.92 17.78 0.03
N SER A 180 -11.79 18.38 -0.34
CA SER A 180 -11.77 19.77 -0.81
C SER A 180 -12.51 19.92 -2.15
N GLY A 181 -12.26 19.02 -3.11
CA GLY A 181 -12.92 19.02 -4.42
C GLY A 181 -14.44 18.86 -4.30
N ILE A 182 -14.91 18.00 -3.39
CA ILE A 182 -16.35 17.87 -3.10
C ILE A 182 -16.96 19.20 -2.63
N LYS A 183 -16.28 19.93 -1.72
CA LYS A 183 -16.77 21.23 -1.24
C LYS A 183 -16.85 22.25 -2.36
N THR A 184 -15.84 22.31 -3.23
CA THR A 184 -15.85 23.18 -4.40
C THR A 184 -17.00 22.84 -5.34
N PHE A 185 -17.29 21.55 -5.55
CA PHE A 185 -18.41 21.12 -6.38
C PHE A 185 -19.76 21.61 -5.85
N TYR A 186 -19.99 21.53 -4.53
CA TYR A 186 -21.21 22.06 -3.90
C TYR A 186 -21.35 23.58 -3.99
N ASN A 187 -20.25 24.32 -4.02
CA ASN A 187 -20.30 25.79 -4.11
C ASN A 187 -20.56 26.30 -5.53
N ASN A 188 -20.43 25.44 -6.53
CA ASN A 188 -20.58 25.77 -7.95
C ASN A 188 -21.92 25.25 -8.55
N VAL A 189 -22.78 24.64 -7.72
CA VAL A 189 -24.12 24.16 -8.05
C VAL A 189 -25.13 25.01 -7.30
#